data_AF-A0A1Q7BWX5-F1
#
_entry.id   AF-A0A1Q7BWX5-F1
#
_cell.length_a   1.000
_cell.length_b   1.000
_cell.length_c   1.000
_cell.angle_alpha   90.00
_cell.angle_beta   90.00
_cell.angle_gamma   90.00
#
_symmetry.space_group_name_H-M   'P 1'
#
loop_
_entity.id
_entity.type
_entity.pdbx_description
1 polymer ?
#
loop_
_entity_poly.entity_id
_entity_poly.type
_entity_poly.pdbx_seq_one_letter_code
_entity_poly.pdbx_strand_id
1 'polypeptide(L)'
;MPGRHLRGVREVELGQPAATPTVRRMSRELLLTVSALVAVPVGVFAAAFPRRLLASKGVAPNTAAEIWVREVGVMIIATGLVAFLVRGEPNSPALRAVLIGNAVVQFGLLPIEVIALARGAITKVSGIVPNTALHVVLTACFGYYAITMG
;
A
#
# COMPACT_ATOMS: atom_id res chain seq x y z
N MET A 1 38.69 31.62 60.97
CA MET A 1 38.62 30.25 60.42
C MET A 1 38.62 30.33 58.90
N PRO A 2 39.71 29.92 58.21
CA PRO A 2 39.75 29.79 56.75
C PRO A 2 39.23 28.40 56.34
N GLY A 3 38.50 28.32 55.23
CA GLY A 3 38.00 27.05 54.68
C GLY A 3 37.52 27.23 53.24
N ARG A 4 38.43 26.96 52.29
CA ARG A 4 38.23 26.93 50.83
C ARG A 4 37.34 25.75 50.40
N HIS A 5 36.62 25.98 49.28
CA HIS A 5 36.26 25.08 48.15
C HIS A 5 35.75 23.65 48.45
N LEU A 6 34.70 23.16 47.79
CA LEU A 6 34.69 22.59 46.43
C LEU A 6 33.22 22.45 45.97
N ARG A 7 32.80 23.01 44.83
CA ARG A 7 32.64 22.34 43.52
C ARG A 7 31.87 21.00 43.56
N GLY A 8 30.68 20.99 42.97
CA GLY A 8 29.91 19.80 42.59
C GLY A 8 28.42 20.12 42.65
N VAL A 9 27.58 19.92 41.65
CA VAL A 9 27.67 19.21 40.37
C VAL A 9 26.73 19.97 39.44
N ARG A 10 27.21 20.48 38.29
CA ARG A 10 26.30 20.81 37.20
C ARG A 10 25.72 19.48 36.74
N GLU A 11 24.42 19.30 36.89
CA GLU A 11 23.70 18.24 36.18
C GLU A 11 24.08 18.34 34.72
N VAL A 12 24.84 17.34 34.28
CA VAL A 12 25.06 17.08 32.88
C VAL A 12 23.69 16.72 32.36
N GLU A 13 23.04 17.66 31.71
CA GLU A 13 21.92 17.40 30.82
C GLU A 13 22.49 16.47 29.73
N LEU A 14 22.44 15.18 30.03
CA LEU A 14 22.78 14.11 29.11
C LEU A 14 21.81 14.27 27.96
N GLY A 15 22.27 14.95 26.91
CA GLY A 15 21.55 15.09 25.67
C GLY A 15 21.00 13.73 25.30
N GLN A 16 19.67 13.61 25.31
CA GLN A 16 19.00 12.42 24.82
C GLN A 16 19.59 12.11 23.45
N PRO A 17 20.14 10.91 23.21
CA PRO A 17 20.61 10.55 21.89
C PRO A 17 19.43 10.69 20.93
N ALA A 18 19.62 11.46 19.86
CA ALA A 18 18.62 11.62 18.81
C ALA A 18 18.17 10.22 18.37
N ALA A 19 16.90 9.88 18.58
CA ALA A 19 16.34 8.59 18.24
C ALA A 19 16.59 8.31 16.76
N THR A 20 17.42 7.31 16.44
CA THR A 20 17.87 7.01 15.08
C THR A 20 16.67 6.75 14.16
N PRO A 21 16.45 7.57 13.11
CA PRO A 21 15.33 7.47 12.18
C PRO A 21 14.74 6.08 11.97
N THR A 22 15.35 5.19 11.22
CA THR A 22 15.61 5.51 9.82
C THR A 22 15.15 4.38 8.91
N VAL A 23 15.63 3.14 9.07
CA VAL A 23 15.57 2.19 7.93
C VAL A 23 14.18 1.55 7.70
N ARG A 24 13.58 0.88 8.70
CA ARG A 24 12.27 0.20 8.50
C ARG A 24 11.11 1.17 8.24
N ARG A 25 11.17 2.36 8.85
CA ARG A 25 10.17 3.41 8.64
C ARG A 25 10.25 3.94 7.21
N MET A 26 11.45 4.26 6.72
CA MET A 26 11.65 4.73 5.35
C MET A 26 11.24 3.69 4.31
N SER A 27 11.52 2.40 4.54
CA SER A 27 11.16 1.35 3.58
C SER A 27 9.66 1.11 3.48
N ARG A 28 8.91 1.23 4.59
CA ARG A 28 7.44 1.18 4.60
C ARG A 28 6.81 2.44 4.00
N GLU A 29 7.34 3.60 4.35
CA GLU A 29 6.89 4.88 3.79
C GLU A 29 7.04 4.89 2.27
N LEU A 30 8.18 4.38 1.76
CA LEU A 30 8.40 4.19 0.33
C LEU A 30 7.37 3.24 -0.29
N LEU A 31 7.11 2.07 0.32
CA LEU A 31 6.10 1.13 -0.15
C LEU A 31 4.72 1.82 -0.28
N LEU A 32 4.28 2.52 0.77
CA LEU A 32 2.97 3.18 0.79
C LEU A 32 2.91 4.33 -0.23
N THR A 33 4.00 5.07 -0.39
CA THR A 33 4.12 6.13 -1.40
C THR A 33 4.02 5.57 -2.81
N VAL A 34 4.81 4.56 -3.14
CA VAL A 34 4.81 3.91 -4.47
C VAL A 34 3.44 3.27 -4.73
N SER A 35 2.87 2.59 -3.74
CA SER A 35 1.54 1.99 -3.85
C SER A 35 0.48 3.04 -4.18
N ALA A 36 0.52 4.20 -3.54
CA ALA A 36 -0.38 5.30 -3.84
C ALA A 36 -0.19 5.86 -5.25
N LEU A 37 1.08 6.07 -5.65
CA LEU A 37 1.44 6.57 -6.99
C LEU A 37 1.02 5.62 -8.11
N VAL A 38 0.93 4.33 -7.86
CA VAL A 38 0.40 3.35 -8.82
C VAL A 38 -1.12 3.25 -8.74
N ALA A 39 -1.68 3.14 -7.52
CA ALA A 39 -3.11 2.92 -7.31
C ALA A 39 -3.94 4.09 -7.84
N VAL A 40 -3.58 5.35 -7.54
CA VAL A 40 -4.40 6.50 -7.94
C VAL A 40 -4.54 6.60 -9.47
N PRO A 41 -3.47 6.57 -10.28
CA PRO A 41 -3.61 6.58 -11.74
C PRO A 41 -4.36 5.37 -12.29
N VAL A 42 -4.12 4.16 -11.76
CA VAL A 42 -4.84 2.95 -12.20
C VAL A 42 -6.32 3.05 -11.90
N GLY A 43 -6.68 3.51 -10.70
CA GLY A 43 -8.07 3.68 -10.28
C GLY A 43 -8.77 4.78 -11.07
N VAL A 44 -8.10 5.90 -11.35
CA VAL A 44 -8.61 6.96 -12.25
C VAL A 44 -8.84 6.40 -13.66
N PHE A 45 -7.89 5.63 -14.19
CA PHE A 45 -8.04 5.03 -15.51
C PHE A 45 -9.21 4.03 -15.56
N ALA A 46 -9.38 3.20 -14.53
CA ALA A 46 -10.51 2.27 -14.42
C ALA A 46 -11.85 3.01 -14.32
N ALA A 47 -11.93 4.08 -13.53
CA ALA A 47 -13.14 4.88 -13.34
C ALA A 47 -13.52 5.70 -14.58
N ALA A 48 -12.55 6.26 -15.30
CA ALA A 48 -12.79 7.12 -16.46
C ALA A 48 -12.90 6.33 -17.78
N PHE A 49 -12.13 5.25 -17.93
CA PHE A 49 -11.97 4.51 -19.19
C PHE A 49 -12.20 3.00 -19.03
N PRO A 50 -13.31 2.54 -18.42
CA PRO A 50 -13.52 1.12 -18.10
C PRO A 50 -13.48 0.22 -19.34
N ARG A 51 -14.04 0.68 -20.48
CA ARG A 51 -14.00 -0.06 -21.75
C ARG A 51 -12.59 -0.36 -22.23
N ARG A 52 -11.67 0.61 -22.10
CA ARG A 52 -10.29 0.43 -22.53
C ARG A 52 -9.57 -0.57 -21.63
N LEU A 53 -9.82 -0.52 -20.33
CA LEU A 53 -9.27 -1.47 -19.37
C LEU A 53 -9.83 -2.90 -19.57
N LEU A 54 -11.12 -3.04 -19.89
CA LEU A 54 -11.72 -4.33 -20.23
C LEU A 54 -11.13 -4.89 -21.53
N ALA A 55 -10.98 -4.05 -22.55
CA ALA A 55 -10.43 -4.45 -23.85
C ALA A 55 -8.94 -4.86 -23.78
N SER A 56 -8.15 -4.27 -22.87
CA SER A 56 -6.76 -4.69 -22.65
C SER A 56 -6.66 -6.12 -22.09
N LYS A 57 -7.69 -6.58 -21.37
CA LYS A 57 -7.84 -7.95 -20.87
C LYS A 57 -8.54 -8.89 -21.84
N GLY A 58 -9.01 -8.37 -22.98
CA GLY A 58 -9.79 -9.13 -23.96
C GLY A 58 -11.18 -9.50 -23.47
N VAL A 59 -11.72 -8.74 -22.52
CA VAL A 59 -13.10 -8.89 -22.03
C VAL A 59 -14.03 -8.21 -23.00
N ALA A 60 -15.10 -8.90 -23.43
CA ALA A 60 -16.16 -8.29 -24.20
C ALA A 60 -16.91 -7.27 -23.33
N PRO A 61 -16.91 -5.97 -23.68
CA PRO A 61 -17.54 -4.96 -22.85
C PRO A 61 -19.05 -5.15 -22.83
N ASN A 62 -19.62 -5.08 -21.63
CA ASN A 62 -21.05 -4.97 -21.40
C ASN A 62 -21.29 -3.95 -20.28
N THR A 63 -22.51 -3.43 -20.19
CA THR A 63 -22.87 -2.36 -19.25
C THR A 63 -22.54 -2.72 -17.79
N ALA A 64 -22.82 -3.96 -17.36
CA ALA A 64 -22.55 -4.38 -15.99
C ALA A 64 -21.05 -4.42 -15.68
N ALA A 65 -20.25 -5.00 -16.58
CA ALA A 65 -18.79 -5.04 -16.44
C ALA A 65 -18.18 -3.63 -16.43
N GLU A 66 -18.70 -2.71 -17.25
CA GLU A 66 -18.25 -1.32 -17.24
C GLU A 66 -18.54 -0.62 -15.89
N ILE A 67 -19.73 -0.80 -15.34
CA ILE A 67 -20.11 -0.23 -14.05
C ILE A 67 -19.23 -0.78 -12.93
N TRP A 68 -19.07 -2.11 -12.85
CA TRP A 68 -18.22 -2.74 -11.83
C TRP A 68 -16.77 -2.31 -11.92
N VAL A 69 -16.21 -2.16 -13.13
CA VAL A 69 -14.84 -1.65 -13.29
C VAL A 69 -14.72 -0.21 -12.78
N ARG A 70 -15.76 0.62 -12.93
CA ARG A 70 -15.76 1.98 -12.37
C ARG A 70 -15.81 1.97 -10.84
N GLU A 71 -16.67 1.14 -10.26
CA GLU A 71 -16.76 0.96 -8.80
C GLU A 71 -15.43 0.50 -8.21
N VAL A 72 -14.80 -0.50 -8.83
CA VAL A 72 -13.46 -0.97 -8.46
C VAL A 72 -12.44 0.18 -8.63
N GLY A 73 -12.54 0.98 -9.68
CA GLY A 73 -11.70 2.16 -9.88
C GLY A 73 -11.77 3.15 -8.72
N VAL A 74 -12.97 3.46 -8.23
CA VAL A 74 -13.18 4.32 -7.06
C VAL A 74 -12.54 3.71 -5.80
N MET A 75 -12.72 2.41 -5.58
CA MET A 75 -12.11 1.70 -4.46
C MET A 75 -10.58 1.71 -4.51
N ILE A 76 -9.98 1.56 -5.69
CA ILE A 76 -8.53 1.65 -5.89
C ILE A 76 -8.03 3.06 -5.58
N ILE A 77 -8.73 4.11 -6.04
CA ILE A 77 -8.39 5.51 -5.73
C ILE A 77 -8.40 5.71 -4.21
N ALA A 78 -9.48 5.32 -3.55
CA ALA A 78 -9.62 5.48 -2.10
C ALA A 78 -8.49 4.76 -1.35
N THR A 79 -8.18 3.53 -1.75
CA THR A 79 -7.08 2.74 -1.16
C THR A 79 -5.73 3.43 -1.34
N GLY A 80 -5.46 3.95 -2.54
CA GLY A 80 -4.24 4.72 -2.83
C GLY A 80 -4.13 6.00 -2.01
N LEU A 81 -5.23 6.74 -1.86
CA LEU A 81 -5.28 7.95 -1.03
C LEU A 81 -5.02 7.62 0.45
N VAL A 82 -5.67 6.59 0.99
CA VAL A 82 -5.42 6.15 2.37
C VAL A 82 -3.96 5.76 2.56
N ALA A 83 -3.41 4.94 1.65
CA ALA A 83 -2.00 4.55 1.71
C ALA A 83 -1.05 5.76 1.70
N PHE A 84 -1.33 6.75 0.86
CA PHE A 84 -0.56 7.99 0.84
C PHE A 84 -0.68 8.74 2.17
N LEU A 85 -1.90 8.97 2.66
CA LEU A 85 -2.13 9.77 3.86
C LEU A 85 -1.46 9.18 5.10
N VAL A 86 -1.45 7.85 5.24
CA VAL A 86 -0.86 7.18 6.40
C VAL A 86 0.63 6.84 6.25
N ARG A 87 1.27 7.18 5.13
CA ARG A 87 2.65 6.74 4.81
C ARG A 87 3.69 7.13 5.87
N GLY A 88 3.49 8.28 6.51
CA GLY A 88 4.39 8.84 7.52
C GLY A 88 4.01 8.50 8.96
N GLU A 89 2.88 7.82 9.19
CA GLU A 89 2.40 7.51 10.53
C GLU A 89 3.40 6.64 11.32
N PRO A 90 3.58 6.85 12.63
CA PRO A 90 4.35 5.93 13.46
C PRO A 90 3.71 4.54 13.48
N ASN A 91 4.46 3.53 13.95
CA ASN A 91 3.89 2.20 14.18
C ASN A 91 2.70 2.32 15.14
N SER A 92 1.55 1.78 14.73
CA SER A 92 0.34 1.82 15.52
C SER A 92 -0.59 0.68 15.14
N PRO A 93 -1.51 0.26 16.04
CA PRO A 93 -2.55 -0.71 15.69
C PRO A 93 -3.40 -0.28 14.49
N ALA A 94 -3.65 1.03 14.34
CA ALA A 94 -4.40 1.57 13.21
C ALA A 94 -3.66 1.40 11.88
N LEU A 95 -2.37 1.76 11.83
CA LEU A 95 -1.55 1.56 10.63
C LEU A 95 -1.42 0.07 10.29
N ARG A 96 -1.27 -0.79 11.30
CA ARG A 96 -1.26 -2.25 11.10
C ARG A 96 -2.56 -2.74 10.48
N ALA A 97 -3.72 -2.25 10.92
CA ALA A 97 -5.00 -2.58 10.32
C ALA A 97 -5.10 -2.14 8.85
N VAL A 98 -4.57 -0.95 8.51
CA VAL A 98 -4.50 -0.49 7.11
C VAL A 98 -3.64 -1.41 6.25
N LEU A 99 -2.49 -1.85 6.75
CA LEU A 99 -1.61 -2.78 6.04
C LEU A 99 -2.26 -4.15 5.85
N ILE A 100 -2.92 -4.68 6.88
CA ILE A 100 -3.69 -5.94 6.78
C ILE A 100 -4.80 -5.80 5.75
N GLY A 101 -5.59 -4.73 5.82
CA GLY A 101 -6.67 -4.47 4.86
C GLY A 101 -6.16 -4.43 3.42
N ASN A 102 -5.04 -3.75 3.18
CA ASN A 102 -4.39 -3.74 1.88
C ASN A 102 -3.92 -5.15 1.46
N ALA A 103 -3.27 -5.90 2.35
CA ALA A 103 -2.85 -7.27 2.05
C ALA A 103 -4.04 -8.18 1.68
N VAL A 104 -5.16 -8.05 2.39
CA VAL A 104 -6.40 -8.80 2.12
C VAL A 104 -6.98 -8.44 0.76
N VAL A 105 -7.05 -7.16 0.41
CA VAL A 105 -7.52 -6.72 -0.91
C VAL A 105 -6.66 -7.32 -2.01
N GLN A 106 -5.34 -7.20 -1.90
CA GLN A 106 -4.40 -7.69 -2.92
C GLN A 106 -4.47 -9.22 -3.07
N PHE A 107 -4.55 -9.94 -1.95
CA PHE A 107 -4.70 -11.40 -1.94
C PHE A 107 -6.03 -11.86 -2.51
N GLY A 108 -7.13 -11.19 -2.13
CA GLY A 108 -8.48 -11.52 -2.60
C GLY A 108 -8.69 -11.27 -4.08
N LEU A 109 -7.99 -10.29 -4.67
CA LEU A 109 -8.05 -10.00 -6.11
C LEU A 109 -7.27 -11.01 -6.96
N LEU A 110 -6.20 -11.59 -6.42
CA LEU A 110 -5.31 -12.51 -7.13
C LEU A 110 -6.04 -13.70 -7.81
N PRO A 111 -6.92 -14.47 -7.13
CA PRO A 111 -7.60 -15.59 -7.77
C PRO A 111 -8.66 -15.17 -8.80
N ILE A 112 -9.20 -13.95 -8.71
CA ILE A 112 -10.36 -13.54 -9.52
C ILE A 112 -10.00 -13.53 -11.02
N GLU A 113 -8.84 -12.98 -11.38
CA GLU A 113 -8.42 -12.92 -12.78
C GLU A 113 -8.05 -14.28 -13.35
N VAL A 114 -7.45 -15.15 -12.52
CA VAL A 114 -7.12 -16.54 -12.90
C VAL A 114 -8.40 -17.32 -13.18
N ILE A 115 -9.41 -17.19 -12.31
CA ILE A 115 -10.73 -17.80 -12.50
C ILE A 115 -11.41 -17.23 -13.76
N ALA A 116 -11.34 -15.92 -13.98
CA ALA A 116 -11.94 -15.28 -15.15
C ALA A 116 -11.28 -15.73 -16.46
N LEU A 117 -9.95 -15.91 -16.48
CA LEU A 117 -9.22 -16.49 -17.62
C LEU A 117 -9.63 -17.94 -17.84
N ALA A 118 -9.66 -18.77 -16.79
CA ALA A 118 -10.06 -20.17 -16.88
C ALA A 118 -11.50 -20.37 -17.40
N ARG A 119 -12.37 -19.39 -17.15
CA ARG A 119 -13.77 -19.36 -17.64
C ARG A 119 -13.95 -18.66 -18.99
N GLY A 120 -12.87 -18.21 -19.62
CA GLY A 120 -12.90 -17.53 -20.93
C GLY A 120 -13.49 -16.12 -20.90
N ALA A 121 -13.77 -15.54 -19.73
CA ALA A 121 -14.24 -14.17 -19.60
C ALA A 121 -13.13 -13.16 -19.91
N ILE A 122 -11.90 -13.49 -19.52
CA ILE A 122 -10.66 -12.84 -19.95
C ILE A 122 -10.03 -13.73 -21.01
N THR A 123 -9.58 -13.15 -22.12
CA THR A 123 -9.00 -13.91 -23.25
C THR A 123 -7.54 -13.58 -23.52
N LYS A 124 -7.02 -12.49 -22.93
CA LYS A 124 -5.61 -12.07 -23.11
C LYS A 124 -4.80 -12.31 -21.84
N VAL A 125 -3.93 -13.32 -21.88
CA VAL A 125 -2.98 -13.61 -20.78
C VAL A 125 -2.07 -12.40 -20.49
N SER A 126 -1.61 -11.72 -21.54
CA SER A 126 -0.81 -10.48 -21.41
C SER A 126 -1.54 -9.35 -20.69
N GLY A 127 -2.88 -9.38 -20.67
CA GLY A 127 -3.70 -8.42 -19.95
C GLY A 127 -3.83 -8.68 -18.44
N ILE A 128 -3.44 -9.86 -17.96
CA ILE A 128 -3.52 -10.22 -16.53
C ILE A 128 -2.14 -10.36 -15.87
N VAL A 129 -1.11 -10.84 -16.58
CA VAL A 129 0.20 -11.16 -15.97
C VAL A 129 0.80 -9.97 -15.20
N PRO A 130 0.84 -8.74 -15.74
CA PRO A 130 1.38 -7.60 -14.98
C PRO A 130 0.58 -7.31 -13.71
N ASN A 131 -0.75 -7.46 -13.77
CA ASN A 131 -1.63 -7.20 -12.65
C ASN A 131 -1.52 -8.29 -11.57
N THR A 132 -1.49 -9.57 -11.96
CA THR A 132 -1.25 -10.69 -11.05
C THR A 132 0.10 -10.55 -10.34
N ALA A 133 1.16 -10.19 -11.05
CA ALA A 133 2.48 -9.97 -10.45
C ALA A 133 2.44 -8.84 -9.41
N LEU A 134 1.76 -7.73 -9.72
CA LEU A 134 1.57 -6.63 -8.78
C LEU A 134 0.83 -7.09 -7.52
N HIS A 135 -0.27 -7.83 -7.66
CA HIS A 135 -1.03 -8.37 -6.53
C HIS A 135 -0.18 -9.29 -5.64
N VAL A 136 0.63 -10.17 -6.21
CA VAL A 136 1.54 -11.06 -5.46
C VAL A 136 2.54 -10.23 -4.64
N VAL A 137 3.24 -9.30 -5.30
CA VAL A 137 4.27 -8.47 -4.66
C VAL A 137 3.66 -7.60 -3.55
N LEU A 138 2.56 -6.91 -3.83
CA LEU A 138 1.92 -6.04 -2.84
C LEU A 138 1.35 -6.83 -1.66
N THR A 139 0.74 -8.00 -1.89
CA THR A 139 0.29 -8.89 -0.81
C THR A 139 1.44 -9.25 0.12
N ALA A 140 2.57 -9.69 -0.46
CA ALA A 140 3.74 -10.08 0.31
C ALA A 140 4.33 -8.89 1.09
N CYS A 141 4.46 -7.73 0.45
CA CYS A 141 4.99 -6.53 1.09
C CYS A 141 4.09 -6.02 2.23
N PHE A 142 2.79 -5.88 1.99
CA PHE A 142 1.86 -5.43 3.03
C PHE A 142 1.76 -6.43 4.18
N GLY A 143 1.69 -7.73 3.87
CA GLY A 143 1.69 -8.79 4.87
C GLY A 143 2.97 -8.79 5.71
N TYR A 144 4.13 -8.65 5.07
CA TYR A 144 5.42 -8.55 5.75
C TYR A 144 5.46 -7.39 6.75
N TYR A 145 5.08 -6.18 6.33
CA TYR A 145 5.06 -5.03 7.23
C TYR A 145 3.97 -5.14 8.29
N ALA A 146 2.82 -5.75 8.01
CA ALA A 146 1.76 -5.96 8.99
C ALA A 146 2.17 -6.93 10.12
N ILE A 147 3.00 -7.93 9.81
CA ILE A 147 3.47 -8.94 10.78
C ILE A 147 4.69 -8.43 11.55
N THR A 148 5.58 -7.70 10.89
CA THR A 148 6.86 -7.25 11.48
C THR A 148 6.81 -5.88 12.14
N MET A 149 5.66 -5.18 12.05
CA MET A 149 5.40 -3.96 12.80
C MET A 149 5.17 -4.32 14.27
N GLY A 150 6.26 -4.26 15.05
CA GLY A 150 6.23 -4.26 16.52
C GLY A 150 5.66 -2.96 17.07
#